data_AF-A0A1H1UZQ9-F1
#
_entry.id   AF-A0A1H1UZQ9-F1
#
_cell.length_a   1.000
_cell.length_b   1.000
_cell.length_c   1.000
_cell.angle_alpha   90.00
_cell.angle_beta   90.00
_cell.angle_gamma   90.00
#
_symmetry.space_group_name_H-M   'P 1'
#
loop_
_entity.id
_entity.type
_entity.pdbx_description
1 polymer ?
#
loop_
_entity_poly.entity_id
_entity_poly.type
_entity_poly.pdbx_seq_one_letter_code
_entity_poly.pdbx_strand_id
1 'polypeptide(L)'
;MNAALKLCQANFDAQLPPAVSESDEDREWLESAAEQLVCGSDVEWKRRRGPVRRVTSAQYAEHLQHHLNQRQIDGLDDRDSFANLVLAVVVGSPAEALTHAKHLLGTDSPVTELEAIAADLLRPHAADAVAAEREAAEDDAL
;
A
#
# COMPACT_ATOMS: atom_id res chain seq x y z
N MET A 1 -27.81 5.49 -34.67
CA MET A 1 -26.68 4.77 -34.03
C MET A 1 -26.48 3.46 -34.80
N ASN A 2 -25.37 3.30 -35.53
CA ASN A 2 -25.19 2.22 -36.51
C ASN A 2 -24.87 0.87 -35.86
N ALA A 3 -25.46 -0.22 -36.38
CA ALA A 3 -25.27 -1.58 -35.88
C ALA A 3 -23.80 -2.05 -35.90
N ALA A 4 -23.02 -1.55 -36.85
CA ALA A 4 -21.58 -1.81 -36.94
C ALA A 4 -20.79 -1.30 -35.72
N LEU A 5 -21.14 -0.13 -35.19
CA LEU A 5 -20.47 0.43 -34.00
C LEU A 5 -20.77 -0.41 -32.74
N LYS A 6 -21.99 -0.94 -32.63
CA LYS A 6 -22.37 -1.81 -31.50
C LYS A 6 -21.61 -3.14 -31.53
N LEU A 7 -21.40 -3.71 -32.71
CA LEU A 7 -20.66 -4.95 -32.88
C LEU A 7 -19.16 -4.77 -32.58
N CYS A 8 -18.57 -3.66 -33.02
CA CYS A 8 -17.18 -3.33 -32.70
C CYS A 8 -16.97 -3.10 -31.20
N GLN A 9 -17.90 -2.41 -30.53
CA GLN A 9 -17.87 -2.18 -29.08
C GLN A 9 -17.92 -3.52 -28.32
N ALA A 10 -18.88 -4.39 -28.66
CA ALA A 10 -19.05 -5.68 -27.99
C ALA A 10 -17.81 -6.60 -28.14
N ASN A 11 -17.17 -6.59 -29.31
CA ASN A 11 -15.94 -7.36 -29.54
C ASN A 11 -14.73 -6.80 -28.78
N PHE A 12 -14.69 -5.49 -28.56
CA PHE A 12 -13.65 -4.84 -27.76
C PHE A 12 -13.85 -5.13 -26.27
N ASP A 13 -15.10 -4.99 -25.79
CA ASP A 13 -15.47 -5.27 -24.40
C ASP A 13 -15.25 -6.75 -24.02
N ALA A 14 -15.43 -7.68 -24.97
CA ALA A 14 -15.15 -9.10 -24.78
C ALA A 14 -13.65 -9.48 -24.81
N GLN A 15 -12.79 -8.59 -25.32
CA GLN A 15 -11.33 -8.76 -25.33
C GLN A 15 -10.64 -8.09 -24.15
N LEU A 16 -11.35 -7.23 -23.42
CA LEU A 16 -10.85 -6.67 -22.17
C LEU A 16 -10.76 -7.81 -21.15
N PRO A 17 -9.61 -7.98 -20.46
CA PRO A 17 -9.53 -8.85 -19.30
C PRO A 17 -10.68 -8.50 -18.34
N PRO A 18 -11.30 -9.49 -17.67
CA PRO A 18 -12.27 -9.17 -16.64
C PRO A 18 -11.64 -8.17 -15.68
N ALA A 19 -12.41 -7.14 -15.30
CA ALA A 19 -11.97 -6.21 -14.29
C ALA A 19 -11.51 -7.03 -13.09
N VAL A 20 -10.23 -6.91 -12.74
CA VAL A 20 -9.67 -7.54 -11.54
C VAL A 20 -10.26 -6.77 -10.37
N SER A 21 -11.49 -7.10 -9.98
CA SER A 21 -11.99 -6.67 -8.68
C SER A 21 -11.11 -7.38 -7.65
N GLU A 22 -10.36 -6.62 -6.86
CA GLU A 22 -9.79 -7.13 -5.61
C GLU A 22 -10.90 -7.89 -4.88
N SER A 23 -10.64 -9.15 -4.49
CA SER A 23 -11.64 -9.89 -3.74
C SER A 23 -11.81 -9.26 -2.36
N ASP A 24 -12.97 -9.42 -1.72
CA ASP A 24 -13.19 -8.88 -0.37
C ASP A 24 -12.11 -9.38 0.62
N GLU A 25 -11.63 -10.60 0.43
CA GLU A 25 -10.55 -11.20 1.23
C GLU A 25 -9.18 -10.56 0.95
N ASP A 26 -8.86 -10.22 -0.31
CA ASP A 26 -7.61 -9.50 -0.63
C ASP A 26 -7.58 -8.13 0.04
N ARG A 27 -8.73 -7.44 0.06
CA ARG A 27 -8.86 -6.13 0.70
C ARG A 27 -8.71 -6.22 2.22
N GLU A 28 -9.40 -7.15 2.86
CA GLU A 28 -9.29 -7.36 4.32
C GLU A 28 -7.86 -7.74 4.73
N TRP A 29 -7.21 -8.59 3.93
CA TRP A 29 -5.80 -8.91 4.13
C TRP A 29 -4.90 -7.67 3.98
N LEU A 30 -5.12 -6.85 2.94
CA LEU A 30 -4.33 -5.63 2.72
C LEU A 30 -4.49 -4.61 3.85
N GLU A 31 -5.72 -4.40 4.33
CA GLU A 31 -6.00 -3.49 5.44
C GLU A 31 -5.24 -3.91 6.71
N SER A 32 -5.36 -5.18 7.10
CA SER A 32 -4.69 -5.71 8.29
C SER A 32 -3.16 -5.80 8.17
N ALA A 33 -2.64 -6.12 6.98
CA ALA A 33 -1.21 -6.19 6.73
C ALA A 33 -0.56 -4.79 6.64
N ALA A 34 -1.27 -3.81 6.07
CA ALA A 34 -0.83 -2.43 6.02
C ALA A 34 -0.70 -1.83 7.42
N GLU A 35 -1.69 -2.04 8.29
CA GLU A 35 -1.64 -1.61 9.70
C GLU A 35 -0.41 -2.18 10.41
N GLN A 36 -0.12 -3.48 10.21
CA GLN A 36 1.06 -4.14 10.78
C GLN A 36 2.38 -3.48 10.35
N LEU A 37 2.53 -3.16 9.06
CA LEU A 37 3.73 -2.47 8.55
C LEU A 37 3.86 -1.06 9.14
N VAL A 38 2.77 -0.31 9.25
CA VAL A 38 2.75 1.03 9.84
C VAL A 38 3.12 1.00 11.33
N CYS A 39 2.72 -0.05 12.04
CA CYS A 39 3.14 -0.32 13.42
C CYS A 39 4.61 -0.79 13.55
N GLY A 40 5.31 -1.02 12.44
CA GLY A 40 6.72 -1.43 12.42
C GLY A 40 6.96 -2.94 12.49
N SER A 41 5.92 -3.75 12.29
CA SER A 41 6.04 -5.22 12.22
C SER A 41 6.31 -5.68 10.79
N ASP A 42 7.01 -6.80 10.64
CA ASP A 42 7.15 -7.48 9.34
C ASP A 42 5.86 -8.26 9.03
N VAL A 43 5.47 -8.30 7.76
CA VAL A 43 4.33 -9.11 7.27
C VAL A 43 4.87 -10.36 6.63
N GLU A 44 4.50 -11.54 7.14
CA GLU A 44 4.98 -12.84 6.66
C GLU A 44 3.82 -13.77 6.31
N TRP A 45 3.97 -14.56 5.25
CA TRP A 45 3.01 -15.59 4.86
C TRP A 45 3.73 -16.80 4.24
N LYS A 46 3.07 -17.96 4.27
CA LYS A 46 3.68 -19.22 3.80
C LYS A 46 2.65 -20.16 3.20
N ARG A 47 2.83 -20.49 1.92
CA ARG A 47 2.09 -21.55 1.22
C ARG A 47 2.51 -22.93 1.76
N ARG A 48 1.61 -23.93 1.75
CA ARG A 48 1.80 -25.28 2.34
C ARG A 48 3.12 -25.97 1.96
N ARG A 49 3.61 -25.76 0.73
CA ARG A 49 4.88 -26.31 0.20
C ARG A 49 5.86 -25.25 -0.31
N GLY A 50 5.65 -23.99 0.05
CA GLY A 50 6.46 -22.86 -0.38
C GLY A 50 7.47 -22.39 0.67
N PRO A 51 8.46 -21.57 0.27
CA PRO A 51 9.26 -20.80 1.21
C PRO A 51 8.38 -19.77 1.94
N VAL A 52 8.82 -19.36 3.13
CA VAL A 52 8.23 -18.20 3.81
C VAL A 52 8.51 -16.96 2.96
N ARG A 53 7.46 -16.20 2.67
CA ARG A 53 7.53 -14.89 2.03
C ARG A 53 7.32 -13.83 3.09
N ARG A 54 7.97 -12.69 2.90
CA ARG A 54 7.86 -11.56 3.84
C ARG A 54 8.08 -10.23 3.16
N VAL A 55 7.41 -9.22 3.68
CA VAL A 55 7.71 -7.80 3.48
C VAL A 55 8.14 -7.23 4.82
N THR A 56 9.33 -6.67 4.88
CA THR A 56 9.88 -6.15 6.13
C THR A 56 9.55 -4.67 6.33
N SER A 57 9.51 -4.25 7.59
CA SER A 57 9.43 -2.83 7.97
C SER A 57 10.52 -1.97 7.32
N ALA A 58 11.72 -2.53 7.10
CA ALA A 58 12.81 -1.84 6.39
C ALA A 58 12.49 -1.62 4.90
N GLN A 59 11.89 -2.60 4.22
CA GLN A 59 11.44 -2.43 2.82
C GLN A 59 10.32 -1.40 2.72
N TYR A 60 9.42 -1.38 3.71
CA TYR A 60 8.39 -0.34 3.80
C TYR A 60 8.98 1.05 4.01
N ALA A 61 9.96 1.21 4.91
CA ALA A 61 10.64 2.48 5.13
C ALA A 61 11.38 2.98 3.87
N GLU A 62 12.02 2.09 3.12
CA GLU A 62 12.64 2.41 1.82
C GLU A 62 11.59 2.87 0.80
N HIS A 63 10.46 2.15 0.70
CA HIS A 63 9.36 2.52 -0.19
C HIS A 63 8.77 3.90 0.18
N LEU A 64 8.53 4.16 1.47
CA LEU A 64 8.06 5.44 1.97
C LEU A 64 9.07 6.56 1.67
N GLN A 65 10.37 6.32 1.89
CA GLN A 65 11.42 7.28 1.55
C GLN A 65 11.39 7.66 0.07
N HIS A 66 11.22 6.67 -0.83
CA HIS A 66 11.09 6.93 -2.25
C HIS A 66 9.84 7.75 -2.59
N HIS A 67 8.69 7.43 -1.99
CA HIS A 67 7.46 8.19 -2.17
C HIS A 67 7.65 9.67 -1.77
N LEU A 68 8.20 9.93 -0.57
CA LEU A 68 8.42 11.28 -0.07
C LEU A 68 9.44 12.05 -0.93
N ASN A 69 10.53 11.39 -1.36
CA ASN A 69 11.51 12.00 -2.26
C ASN A 69 10.91 12.35 -3.62
N GLN A 70 10.06 11.49 -4.17
CA GLN A 70 9.40 11.74 -5.45
C GLN A 70 8.52 12.99 -5.37
N ARG A 71 7.77 13.16 -4.28
CA ARG A 71 6.99 14.38 -4.04
C ARG A 71 7.86 15.64 -4.00
N GLN A 72 9.07 15.56 -3.43
CA GLN A 72 10.02 16.67 -3.46
C GLN A 72 10.54 16.96 -4.86
N ILE A 73 10.88 15.92 -5.64
CA ILE A 73 11.30 16.04 -7.04
C ILE A 73 10.21 16.70 -7.89
N ASP A 74 8.95 16.35 -7.62
CA ASP A 74 7.78 16.89 -8.31
C ASP A 74 7.41 18.32 -7.84
N GLY A 75 8.14 18.88 -6.87
CA GLY A 75 7.90 20.21 -6.32
C GLY A 75 6.67 20.32 -5.43
N LEU A 76 6.19 19.20 -4.89
CA LEU A 76 5.01 19.13 -4.01
C LEU A 76 5.33 19.40 -2.53
N ASP A 77 6.61 19.43 -2.16
CA ASP A 77 7.09 19.96 -0.87
C ASP A 77 7.62 21.39 -1.08
N ASP A 78 6.75 22.38 -0.89
CA ASP A 78 7.06 23.80 -1.12
C ASP A 78 7.56 24.53 0.13
N ARG A 79 7.83 23.78 1.21
CA ARG A 79 8.15 24.33 2.56
C ARG A 79 9.41 23.74 3.17
N ASP A 80 10.25 23.07 2.38
CA ASP A 80 11.43 22.36 2.86
C ASP A 80 11.10 21.44 4.06
N SER A 81 9.97 20.72 3.97
CA SER A 81 9.37 20.04 5.12
C SER A 81 10.26 18.92 5.68
N PHE A 82 11.13 18.33 4.88
CA PHE A 82 12.16 17.42 5.40
C PHE A 82 13.10 18.11 6.39
N ALA A 83 13.62 19.30 6.06
CA ALA A 83 14.51 20.03 6.94
C ALA A 83 13.79 20.50 8.20
N ASN A 84 12.57 21.02 8.05
CA ASN A 84 11.79 21.51 9.17
C ASN A 84 11.27 20.39 10.07
N LEU A 85 11.00 19.18 9.55
CA LEU A 85 10.69 18.00 10.35
C LEU A 85 11.87 17.66 11.29
N VAL A 86 13.10 17.65 10.78
CA VAL A 86 14.30 17.40 11.59
C VAL A 86 14.46 18.46 12.66
N LEU A 87 14.32 19.74 12.31
CA LEU A 87 14.40 20.84 13.28
C LEU A 87 13.34 20.71 14.37
N ALA A 88 12.08 20.49 13.99
CA ALA A 88 10.95 20.36 14.92
C ALA A 88 11.15 19.22 15.93
N VAL A 89 11.65 18.06 15.48
CA VAL A 89 11.96 16.93 16.39
C VAL A 89 13.11 17.29 17.34
N VAL A 90 14.18 17.91 16.84
CA VAL A 90 15.36 18.28 17.66
C VAL A 90 15.03 19.32 18.73
N VAL A 91 14.18 20.31 18.41
CA VAL A 91 13.77 21.35 19.38
C VAL A 91 12.62 20.88 20.29
N GLY A 92 12.10 19.67 20.09
CA GLY A 92 11.05 19.10 20.92
C GLY A 92 9.64 19.65 20.63
N SER A 93 9.35 19.98 19.37
CA SER A 93 8.07 20.52 18.90
C SER A 93 7.26 19.47 18.11
N PRO A 94 6.53 18.56 18.80
CA PRO A 94 5.82 17.47 18.15
C PRO A 94 4.66 17.94 17.26
N ALA A 95 4.03 19.08 17.57
CA ALA A 95 2.95 19.63 16.76
C ALA A 95 3.46 20.18 15.41
N GLU A 96 4.62 20.84 15.40
CA GLU A 96 5.28 21.28 14.16
C GLU A 96 5.80 20.08 13.37
N ALA A 97 6.40 19.09 14.04
CA ALA A 97 6.84 17.86 13.39
C ALA A 97 5.68 17.15 12.68
N LEU A 98 4.51 17.02 13.33
CA LEU A 98 3.32 16.46 12.71
C LEU A 98 2.83 17.30 11.52
N THR A 99 2.92 18.63 11.61
CA THR A 99 2.53 19.53 10.51
C THR A 99 3.41 19.31 9.28
N HIS A 100 4.72 19.16 9.45
CA HIS A 100 5.64 18.87 8.35
C HIS A 100 5.47 17.44 7.81
N ALA A 101 5.20 16.46 8.66
CA ALA A 101 4.89 15.10 8.23
C ALA A 101 3.63 15.05 7.35
N LYS A 102 2.56 15.74 7.75
CA LYS A 102 1.33 15.88 6.95
C LYS A 102 1.59 16.51 5.59
N HIS A 103 2.41 17.56 5.55
CA HIS A 103 2.75 18.22 4.29
C HIS A 103 3.59 17.32 3.37
N LEU A 104 4.59 16.61 3.92
CA LEU A 104 5.40 15.63 3.18
C LEU A 104 4.54 14.52 2.58
N LEU A 105 3.55 14.02 3.33
CA LEU A 105 2.59 13.02 2.87
C LEU A 105 1.51 13.61 1.95
N GLY A 106 1.32 14.93 1.94
CA GLY A 106 0.27 15.59 1.15
C GLY A 106 -1.15 15.35 1.67
N THR A 107 -1.32 15.06 2.96
CA THR A 107 -2.60 14.66 3.55
C THR A 107 -2.79 15.24 4.96
N ASP A 108 -4.05 15.44 5.35
CA ASP A 108 -4.42 15.78 6.73
C ASP A 108 -4.57 14.55 7.63
N SER A 109 -4.64 13.35 7.04
CA SER A 109 -4.82 12.05 7.69
C SER A 109 -3.57 11.18 7.49
N PRO A 110 -2.45 11.48 8.19
CA PRO A 110 -1.15 10.86 7.90
C PRO A 110 -1.15 9.34 8.13
N VAL A 111 -1.88 8.83 9.12
CA VAL A 111 -1.97 7.38 9.37
C VAL A 111 -2.63 6.66 8.19
N THR A 112 -3.78 7.16 7.73
CA THR A 112 -4.48 6.60 6.57
C THR A 112 -3.63 6.63 5.30
N GLU A 113 -2.84 7.69 5.09
CA GLU A 113 -1.93 7.75 3.93
C GLU A 113 -0.78 6.75 4.06
N LEU A 114 -0.21 6.59 5.26
CA LEU A 114 0.81 5.57 5.51
C LEU A 114 0.27 4.16 5.26
N GLU A 115 -0.96 3.87 5.71
CA GLU A 115 -1.64 2.61 5.42
C GLU A 115 -1.88 2.43 3.93
N ALA A 116 -2.29 3.47 3.20
CA ALA A 116 -2.47 3.40 1.75
C ALA A 116 -1.15 3.12 1.01
N ILE A 117 -0.05 3.77 1.40
CA ILE A 117 1.29 3.53 0.83
C ILE A 117 1.76 2.10 1.16
N ALA A 118 1.50 1.61 2.38
CA ALA A 118 1.81 0.23 2.77
C ALA A 118 0.97 -0.78 1.97
N ALA A 119 -0.32 -0.52 1.78
CA ALA A 119 -1.21 -1.35 0.95
C ALA A 119 -0.75 -1.38 -0.51
N ASP A 120 -0.28 -0.26 -1.07
CA ASP A 120 0.29 -0.19 -2.42
C ASP A 120 1.53 -1.07 -2.57
N LEU A 121 2.42 -1.07 -1.57
CA LEU A 121 3.59 -1.95 -1.52
C LEU A 121 3.19 -3.44 -1.43
N LEU A 122 2.13 -3.75 -0.67
CA LEU A 122 1.66 -5.10 -0.42
C LEU A 122 0.74 -5.67 -1.51
N ARG A 123 0.09 -4.82 -2.32
CA ARG A 123 -0.90 -5.22 -3.34
C ARG A 123 -0.44 -6.37 -4.25
N PRO A 124 0.82 -6.41 -4.74
CA PRO A 124 1.28 -7.53 -5.57
C PRO A 124 1.32 -8.88 -4.86
N HIS A 125 1.25 -8.89 -3.52
CA HIS A 125 1.37 -10.07 -2.67
C HIS A 125 0.03 -10.58 -2.13
N ALA A 126 -1.02 -9.76 -2.14
CA ALA A 126 -2.31 -10.04 -1.50
C ALA A 126 -2.90 -11.39 -1.91
N ALA A 127 -3.06 -11.65 -3.21
CA ALA A 127 -3.64 -12.90 -3.70
C ALA A 127 -2.87 -14.17 -3.26
N ASP A 128 -1.55 -14.09 -3.16
CA ASP A 128 -0.71 -15.21 -2.71
C ASP A 128 -0.78 -15.39 -1.18
N ALA A 129 -0.88 -14.29 -0.44
CA ALA A 129 -1.01 -14.32 1.01
C ALA A 129 -2.40 -14.81 1.47
N VAL A 130 -3.48 -14.32 0.87
CA VAL A 130 -4.85 -14.82 1.11
C VAL A 130 -4.94 -16.31 0.82
N ALA A 131 -4.34 -16.76 -0.28
CA ALA A 131 -4.31 -18.17 -0.59
C ALA A 131 -3.55 -18.96 0.50
N ALA A 132 -2.45 -18.42 1.04
CA ALA A 132 -1.69 -19.05 2.12
C ALA A 132 -2.52 -19.17 3.41
N GLU A 133 -3.29 -18.13 3.76
CA GLU A 133 -4.20 -18.16 4.92
C GLU A 133 -5.32 -19.19 4.76
N ARG A 134 -5.89 -19.31 3.56
CA ARG A 134 -6.87 -20.37 3.25
C ARG A 134 -6.27 -21.76 3.43
N GLU A 135 -5.06 -22.00 2.93
CA GLU A 135 -4.38 -23.30 3.10
C GLU A 135 -4.08 -23.62 4.58
N ALA A 136 -3.69 -22.61 5.36
CA ALA A 136 -3.44 -22.75 6.79
C ALA A 136 -4.74 -23.07 7.56
N ALA A 137 -5.84 -22.38 7.23
CA ALA A 137 -7.15 -22.63 7.85
C ALA A 137 -7.69 -24.03 7.54
N GLU A 138 -7.45 -24.55 6.33
CA GLU A 138 -7.78 -25.94 5.97
C GLU A 138 -6.93 -26.96 6.74
N ASP A 139 -5.63 -26.69 6.91
CA ASP A 139 -4.71 -27.59 7.63
C ASP A 139 -5.03 -27.65 9.14
N ASP A 140 -5.43 -26.53 9.75
CA ASP A 140 -5.82 -26.45 11.16
C ASP A 140 -7.17 -27.13 11.45
N ALA A 141 -7.98 -27.38 10.42
CA ALA A 141 -9.30 -28.02 10.54
C ALA A 141 -9.27 -29.56 10.42
N LEU A 142 -8.10 -30.16 10.13
CA LEU A 142 -7.87 -31.61 9.96
C LEU A 142 -7.37 -32.29 11.24
#